data_AF-A0A813GXZ5-F1
#
_entry.id   AF-A0A813GXZ5-F1
#
_cell.length_a   1.000
_cell.length_b   1.000
_cell.length_c   1.000
_cell.angle_alpha   90.00
_cell.angle_beta   90.00
_cell.angle_gamma   90.00
#
_symmetry.space_group_name_H-M   'P 1'
#
loop_
_entity.id
_entity.type
_entity.pdbx_description
1 polymer ?
#
loop_
_entity_poly.entity_id
_entity_poly.type
_entity_poly.pdbx_seq_one_letter_code
_entity_poly.pdbx_strand_id
1 'polypeptide(L)'
;AVAPRRSPSIDQNDLSQPAALEAQQSSEYQPLEFDGFLDHEMLLESIYLAQGIDLRAQQERATQIMSEVGLRALDLGVRNVDEEGRELMNQCFYLSISRSYLGHLAEYEEVQKAALLLKRTVETCVLATHPDWASDDHRLGENAMAFADFLPVAMGATDPPNLVSRLAVVIVDSTQGSAEVYLGPFYAKTESDVERPREELEKNLVLLCYTPGHYKALVSDDSACSKPAWTYAELKCLLDERGVFCIETSDFD
;
A
#
# COMPACT_ATOMS: atom_id res chain seq x y z
N ALA A 1 41.80 50.84 -18.45
CA ALA A 1 42.33 51.53 -17.25
C ALA A 1 41.16 51.83 -16.33
N VAL A 2 40.93 50.96 -15.35
CA VAL A 2 39.75 50.94 -14.48
C VAL A 2 40.17 51.44 -13.10
N ALA A 3 39.49 52.47 -12.61
CA ALA A 3 39.76 53.12 -11.32
C ALA A 3 39.33 52.23 -10.13
N PRO A 4 40.08 52.22 -9.01
CA PRO A 4 39.75 51.40 -7.85
C PRO A 4 38.71 52.08 -6.97
N ARG A 5 37.62 51.36 -6.65
CA ARG A 5 36.62 51.74 -5.65
C ARG A 5 37.15 51.42 -4.25
N ARG A 6 37.07 52.40 -3.35
CA ARG A 6 37.39 52.31 -1.93
C ARG A 6 36.30 51.55 -1.16
N SER A 7 36.73 50.63 -0.31
CA SER A 7 35.94 49.95 0.72
C SER A 7 35.61 50.89 1.88
N PRO A 8 34.43 50.80 2.51
CA PRO A 8 34.23 51.30 3.86
C PRO A 8 34.43 50.18 4.90
N SER A 9 35.05 50.59 5.99
CA SER A 9 35.42 49.85 7.19
C SER A 9 34.22 49.36 8.00
N ILE A 10 34.38 48.17 8.58
CA ILE A 10 33.50 47.55 9.56
C ILE A 10 33.79 48.18 10.93
N ASP A 11 32.81 48.87 11.52
CA ASP A 11 32.83 49.23 12.93
C ASP A 11 32.25 48.06 13.75
N GLN A 12 33.08 47.52 14.64
CA GLN A 12 32.72 46.59 15.69
C GLN A 12 32.45 47.36 16.99
N ASN A 13 31.33 47.02 17.63
CA ASN A 13 31.01 47.11 19.06
C ASN A 13 29.68 47.83 19.30
N ASP A 14 28.62 47.04 19.44
CA ASP A 14 27.67 47.34 20.51
C ASP A 14 27.17 46.02 21.13
N LEU A 15 27.64 45.81 22.37
CA LEU A 15 27.24 44.73 23.26
C LEU A 15 25.98 45.21 23.97
N SER A 16 24.82 44.72 23.54
CA SER A 16 23.58 44.84 24.31
C SER A 16 22.80 43.52 24.22
N GLN A 17 22.73 42.83 25.36
CA GLN A 17 21.95 41.62 25.58
C GLN A 17 20.47 41.82 25.22
N PRO A 18 19.77 40.77 24.79
CA PRO A 18 18.38 40.61 25.16
C PRO A 18 18.19 39.40 26.08
N ALA A 19 17.55 39.74 27.19
CA ALA A 19 16.89 38.90 28.17
C ALA A 19 16.32 37.59 27.62
N ALA A 20 16.46 36.56 28.45
CA ALA A 20 15.76 35.30 28.38
C ALA A 20 14.26 35.54 28.18
N LEU A 21 13.76 35.12 27.02
CA LEU A 21 12.33 34.96 26.77
C LEU A 21 11.93 33.57 27.24
N GLU A 22 11.00 33.61 28.17
CA GLU A 22 10.47 32.50 28.95
C GLU A 22 9.81 31.44 28.06
N ALA A 23 9.83 30.21 28.61
CA ALA A 23 9.27 29.01 28.05
C ALA A 23 7.80 29.22 27.61
N GLN A 24 7.58 29.25 26.30
CA GLN A 24 6.25 29.04 25.75
C GLN A 24 5.92 27.55 25.87
N GLN A 25 5.00 27.31 26.80
CA GLN A 25 4.14 26.15 26.97
C GLN A 25 4.25 25.12 25.85
N SER A 26 4.84 23.99 26.21
CA SER A 26 4.60 22.71 25.59
C SER A 26 3.10 22.52 25.39
N SER A 27 2.65 22.62 24.15
CA SER A 27 1.39 22.04 23.70
C SER A 27 1.46 20.56 24.06
N GLU A 28 0.83 20.19 25.17
CA GLU A 28 0.50 18.80 25.47
C GLU A 28 -0.25 18.26 24.27
N TYR A 29 0.45 17.48 23.46
CA TYR A 29 -0.15 16.60 22.47
C TYR A 29 -0.93 15.57 23.28
N GLN A 30 -2.20 15.85 23.57
CA GLN A 30 -3.09 14.81 24.05
C GLN A 30 -3.34 13.88 22.87
N PRO A 31 -2.95 12.59 22.94
CA PRO A 31 -3.43 11.62 21.98
C PRO A 31 -4.95 11.65 22.06
N LEU A 32 -5.62 11.90 20.95
CA LEU A 32 -7.06 11.72 20.84
C LEU A 32 -7.35 10.24 21.08
N GLU A 33 -7.58 9.84 22.33
CA GLU A 33 -8.14 8.55 22.69
C GLU A 33 -9.60 8.53 22.20
N PHE A 34 -9.79 8.01 20.98
CA PHE A 34 -11.10 7.77 20.40
C PHE A 34 -11.69 6.50 21.02
N ASP A 35 -12.30 6.69 22.19
CA ASP A 35 -13.01 5.64 22.90
C ASP A 35 -14.42 5.48 22.30
N GLY A 36 -14.50 4.68 21.24
CA GLY A 36 -15.75 4.32 20.56
C GLY A 36 -15.64 4.38 19.05
N PHE A 37 -16.20 3.36 18.40
CA PHE A 37 -16.43 3.20 16.96
C PHE A 37 -17.19 4.39 16.34
N LEU A 38 -16.62 5.59 16.35
CA LEU A 38 -16.94 6.58 15.34
C LEU A 38 -16.58 5.91 14.02
N ASP A 39 -17.62 5.69 13.23
CA ASP A 39 -17.57 5.01 11.94
C ASP A 39 -16.34 5.55 11.19
N HIS A 40 -15.38 4.68 10.91
CA HIS A 40 -14.12 5.07 10.28
C HIS A 40 -14.38 5.85 8.98
N GLU A 41 -15.50 5.52 8.32
CA GLU A 41 -16.07 6.25 7.19
C GLU A 41 -16.40 7.71 7.54
N MET A 42 -17.09 7.97 8.66
CA MET A 42 -17.39 9.33 9.12
C MET A 42 -16.13 10.13 9.48
N LEU A 43 -15.14 9.48 10.09
CA LEU A 43 -13.85 10.13 10.38
C LEU A 43 -13.17 10.56 9.07
N LEU A 44 -13.11 9.67 8.09
CA LEU A 44 -12.50 9.99 6.80
C LEU A 44 -13.30 11.00 6.00
N GLU A 45 -14.63 10.88 5.95
CA GLU A 45 -15.49 11.92 5.37
C GLU A 45 -15.18 13.28 6.00
N SER A 46 -14.98 13.37 7.32
CA SER A 46 -14.64 14.62 8.00
C SER A 46 -13.25 15.16 7.65
N ILE A 47 -12.24 14.29 7.52
CA ILE A 47 -10.87 14.66 7.13
C ILE A 47 -10.85 15.17 5.69
N TYR A 48 -11.50 14.47 4.77
CA TYR A 48 -11.58 14.85 3.36
C TYR A 48 -12.37 16.14 3.18
N LEU A 49 -13.50 16.28 3.88
CA LEU A 49 -14.29 17.51 3.88
C LEU A 49 -13.48 18.70 4.40
N ALA A 50 -12.69 18.52 5.46
CA ALA A 50 -11.80 19.56 5.98
C ALA A 50 -10.71 19.98 4.98
N GLN A 51 -10.31 19.08 4.07
CA GLN A 51 -9.39 19.36 2.96
C GLN A 51 -10.10 19.88 1.71
N GLY A 52 -11.43 20.00 1.73
CA GLY A 52 -12.25 20.43 0.58
C GLY A 52 -12.39 19.37 -0.51
N ILE A 53 -12.16 18.10 -0.18
CA ILE A 53 -12.26 16.96 -1.10
C ILE A 53 -13.58 16.23 -0.84
N ASP A 54 -14.36 15.97 -1.89
CA ASP A 54 -15.55 15.13 -1.82
C ASP A 54 -15.15 13.66 -1.97
N LEU A 55 -15.12 12.94 -0.84
CA LEU A 55 -14.73 11.52 -0.78
C LEU A 55 -15.62 10.64 -1.67
N ARG A 56 -16.93 10.92 -1.74
CA ARG A 56 -17.87 10.12 -2.54
C ARG A 56 -17.63 10.32 -4.02
N ALA A 57 -17.41 11.57 -4.45
CA ALA A 57 -17.05 11.86 -5.83
C ALA A 57 -15.75 11.16 -6.25
N GLN A 58 -14.76 11.05 -5.36
CA GLN A 58 -13.52 10.31 -5.64
C GLN A 58 -13.77 8.80 -5.75
N GLN A 59 -14.54 8.22 -4.83
CA GLN A 59 -14.90 6.80 -4.86
C GLN A 59 -15.72 6.44 -6.11
N GLU A 60 -16.67 7.29 -6.49
CA GLU A 60 -17.46 7.14 -7.73
C GLU A 60 -16.56 7.21 -8.95
N ARG A 61 -15.62 8.17 -8.98
CA ARG A 61 -14.65 8.30 -10.07
C ARG A 61 -13.74 7.08 -10.18
N ALA A 62 -13.21 6.58 -9.06
CA ALA A 62 -12.39 5.37 -9.05
C ALA A 62 -13.19 4.16 -9.55
N THR A 63 -14.43 4.00 -9.08
CA THR A 63 -15.34 2.94 -9.51
C THR A 63 -15.64 3.03 -11.00
N GLN A 64 -15.89 4.23 -11.51
CA GLN A 64 -16.12 4.50 -12.92
C GLN A 64 -14.89 4.14 -13.76
N ILE A 65 -13.69 4.59 -13.36
CA ILE A 65 -12.45 4.27 -14.07
C ILE A 65 -12.25 2.76 -14.13
N MET A 66 -12.44 2.05 -13.01
CA MET A 66 -12.34 0.59 -12.96
C MET A 66 -13.33 -0.08 -13.92
N SER A 67 -14.60 0.35 -13.91
CA SER A 67 -15.61 -0.19 -14.84
C SER A 67 -15.28 0.10 -16.31
N GLU A 68 -14.76 1.29 -16.63
CA GLU A 68 -14.38 1.67 -17.98
C GLU A 68 -13.19 0.87 -18.53
N VAL A 69 -12.33 0.34 -17.65
CA VAL A 69 -11.24 -0.58 -18.01
C VAL A 69 -11.67 -2.05 -17.96
N GLY A 70 -12.95 -2.34 -17.70
CA GLY A 70 -13.48 -3.69 -17.61
C GLY A 70 -13.11 -4.42 -16.32
N LEU A 71 -12.88 -3.69 -15.24
CA LEU A 71 -12.64 -4.21 -13.90
C LEU A 71 -13.82 -3.96 -12.96
N ARG A 72 -13.95 -4.84 -11.97
CA ARG A 72 -14.80 -4.62 -10.79
C ARG A 72 -14.14 -5.14 -9.52
N ALA A 73 -14.55 -4.62 -8.38
CA ALA A 73 -14.10 -5.07 -7.07
C ALA A 73 -14.87 -6.34 -6.64
N LEU A 74 -14.13 -7.36 -6.19
CA LEU A 74 -14.64 -8.58 -5.59
C LEU A 74 -14.27 -8.61 -4.11
N ASP A 75 -15.29 -8.59 -3.26
CA ASP A 75 -15.15 -8.69 -1.81
C ASP A 75 -15.08 -10.16 -1.37
N LEU A 76 -14.05 -10.51 -0.62
CA LEU A 76 -13.82 -11.85 -0.08
C LEU A 76 -14.06 -11.91 1.44
N GLY A 77 -14.50 -10.80 2.04
CA GLY A 77 -14.67 -10.66 3.47
C GLY A 77 -13.37 -10.36 4.21
N VAL A 78 -13.48 -10.35 5.53
CA VAL A 78 -12.39 -9.97 6.46
C VAL A 78 -11.89 -11.14 7.30
N ARG A 79 -12.42 -12.35 7.08
CA ARG A 79 -12.22 -13.51 7.96
C ARG A 79 -11.50 -14.64 7.25
N ASN A 80 -10.57 -15.26 7.95
CA ASN A 80 -9.95 -16.52 7.54
C ASN A 80 -9.86 -17.48 8.73
N VAL A 81 -9.25 -18.64 8.54
CA VAL A 81 -8.92 -19.56 9.63
C VAL A 81 -7.43 -19.87 9.63
N ASP A 82 -6.87 -20.08 10.81
CA ASP A 82 -5.47 -20.50 10.97
C ASP A 82 -5.30 -22.02 10.84
N GLU A 83 -4.08 -22.48 11.10
CA GLU A 83 -3.70 -23.89 11.04
C GLU A 83 -4.45 -24.78 12.05
N GLU A 84 -4.97 -24.20 13.13
CA GLU A 84 -5.73 -24.87 14.19
C GLU A 84 -7.26 -24.73 13.98
N GLY A 85 -7.70 -24.03 12.94
CA GLY A 85 -9.10 -23.75 12.65
C GLY A 85 -9.69 -22.61 13.48
N ARG A 86 -8.86 -21.78 14.12
CA ARG A 86 -9.29 -20.59 14.86
C ARG A 86 -9.55 -19.46 13.88
N GLU A 87 -10.57 -18.65 14.15
CA GLU A 87 -10.95 -17.52 13.29
C GLU A 87 -9.88 -16.42 13.37
N LEU A 88 -9.44 -15.94 12.20
CA LEU A 88 -8.56 -14.79 12.02
C LEU A 88 -9.36 -13.62 11.45
N MET A 89 -9.17 -12.44 12.02
CA MET A 89 -9.78 -11.20 11.55
C MET A 89 -8.80 -10.38 10.70
N ASN A 90 -9.32 -9.34 10.02
CA ASN A 90 -8.54 -8.41 9.19
C ASN A 90 -7.76 -9.09 8.05
N GLN A 91 -8.35 -10.14 7.46
CA GLN A 91 -7.71 -10.96 6.43
C GLN A 91 -8.01 -10.49 4.99
N CYS A 92 -8.75 -9.39 4.82
CA CYS A 92 -9.19 -8.92 3.51
C CYS A 92 -8.04 -8.63 2.54
N PHE A 93 -6.91 -8.12 3.04
CA PHE A 93 -5.70 -7.89 2.25
C PHE A 93 -5.14 -9.18 1.66
N TYR A 94 -4.85 -10.17 2.51
CA TYR A 94 -4.28 -11.45 2.09
C TYR A 94 -5.23 -12.26 1.22
N LEU A 95 -6.52 -12.30 1.56
CA LEU A 95 -7.54 -12.94 0.75
C LEU A 95 -7.60 -12.32 -0.66
N SER A 96 -7.56 -10.99 -0.75
CA SER A 96 -7.60 -10.28 -2.02
C SER A 96 -6.35 -10.54 -2.87
N ILE A 97 -5.15 -10.54 -2.27
CA ILE A 97 -3.92 -10.93 -2.97
C ILE A 97 -4.03 -12.36 -3.49
N SER A 98 -4.43 -13.31 -2.63
CA SER A 98 -4.55 -14.71 -3.01
C SER A 98 -5.54 -14.94 -4.14
N ARG A 99 -6.71 -14.30 -4.09
CA ARG A 99 -7.71 -14.42 -5.15
C ARG A 99 -7.25 -13.80 -6.47
N SER A 100 -6.54 -12.67 -6.40
CA SER A 100 -5.97 -12.02 -7.59
C SER A 100 -4.84 -12.86 -8.19
N TYR A 101 -3.99 -13.47 -7.35
CA TYR A 101 -2.88 -14.33 -7.78
C TYR A 101 -3.36 -15.65 -8.40
N LEU A 102 -4.23 -16.38 -7.70
CA LEU A 102 -4.69 -17.71 -8.13
C LEU A 102 -5.72 -17.67 -9.26
N GLY A 103 -6.45 -16.55 -9.40
CA GLY A 103 -7.48 -16.38 -10.41
C GLY A 103 -8.80 -17.08 -10.09
N HIS A 104 -9.69 -17.15 -11.08
CA HIS A 104 -11.11 -17.49 -10.91
C HIS A 104 -11.43 -18.97 -10.83
N LEU A 105 -10.49 -19.83 -11.17
CA LEU A 105 -10.64 -21.28 -11.11
C LEU A 105 -10.29 -21.85 -9.73
N ALA A 106 -9.70 -21.02 -8.86
CA ALA A 106 -9.34 -21.44 -7.52
C ALA A 106 -10.58 -21.49 -6.62
N GLU A 107 -10.71 -22.60 -5.90
CA GLU A 107 -11.75 -22.77 -4.89
C GLU A 107 -11.46 -21.87 -3.68
N TYR A 108 -12.51 -21.51 -2.95
CA TYR A 108 -12.38 -20.61 -1.80
C TYR A 108 -11.39 -21.14 -0.75
N GLU A 109 -11.36 -22.45 -0.52
CA GLU A 109 -10.41 -23.09 0.41
C GLU A 109 -8.94 -22.90 -0.03
N GLU A 110 -8.67 -22.90 -1.34
CA GLU A 110 -7.33 -22.66 -1.89
C GLU A 110 -6.92 -21.20 -1.69
N VAL A 111 -7.87 -20.27 -1.88
CA VAL A 111 -7.67 -18.84 -1.58
C VAL A 111 -7.35 -18.63 -0.11
N GLN A 112 -8.09 -19.27 0.80
CA GLN A 112 -7.86 -19.18 2.24
C GLN A 112 -6.48 -19.71 2.66
N LYS A 113 -6.06 -20.86 2.12
CA LYS A 113 -4.74 -21.45 2.39
C LYS A 113 -3.61 -20.57 1.86
N ALA A 114 -3.76 -20.04 0.65
CA ALA A 114 -2.78 -19.13 0.08
C ALA A 114 -2.69 -17.83 0.87
N ALA A 115 -3.81 -17.32 1.38
CA ALA A 115 -3.85 -16.10 2.18
C ALA A 115 -3.11 -16.29 3.50
N LEU A 116 -3.33 -17.42 4.18
CA LEU A 116 -2.61 -17.78 5.39
C LEU A 116 -1.10 -17.92 5.12
N LEU A 117 -0.70 -18.60 4.05
CA LEU A 117 0.71 -18.74 3.67
C LEU A 117 1.37 -17.38 3.40
N LEU A 118 0.69 -16.48 2.69
CA LEU A 118 1.17 -15.12 2.45
C LEU A 118 1.34 -14.35 3.76
N LYS A 119 0.35 -14.44 4.67
CA LYS A 119 0.44 -13.84 6.00
C LYS A 119 1.68 -14.31 6.74
N ARG A 120 1.88 -15.63 6.86
CA ARG A 120 3.05 -16.21 7.55
C ARG A 120 4.36 -15.81 6.89
N THR A 121 4.40 -15.72 5.57
CA THR A 121 5.59 -15.30 4.81
C THR A 121 5.94 -13.85 5.15
N VAL A 122 4.97 -12.94 5.10
CA VAL A 122 5.17 -11.53 5.45
C VAL A 122 5.60 -11.38 6.91
N GLU A 123 4.91 -12.02 7.85
CA GLU A 123 5.27 -12.00 9.28
C GLU A 123 6.70 -12.49 9.50
N THR A 124 7.10 -13.58 8.83
CA THR A 124 8.47 -14.12 8.95
C THR A 124 9.51 -13.14 8.41
N CYS A 125 9.25 -12.48 7.28
CA CYS A 125 10.15 -11.47 6.73
C CYS A 125 10.27 -10.25 7.65
N VAL A 126 9.16 -9.78 8.23
CA VAL A 126 9.19 -8.65 9.17
C VAL A 126 9.97 -9.01 10.43
N LEU A 127 9.75 -10.20 11.00
CA LEU A 127 10.49 -10.65 12.19
C LEU A 127 11.99 -10.84 11.93
N ALA A 128 12.38 -11.18 10.71
CA ALA A 128 13.79 -11.25 10.33
C ALA A 128 14.45 -9.85 10.35
N THR A 129 13.73 -8.82 9.92
CA THR A 129 14.21 -7.42 9.89
C THR A 129 14.06 -6.72 11.24
N HIS A 130 13.02 -7.05 12.01
CA HIS A 130 12.68 -6.47 13.31
C HIS A 130 12.45 -7.56 14.36
N PRO A 131 13.49 -8.26 14.83
CA PRO A 131 13.35 -9.36 15.79
C PRO A 131 12.73 -8.93 17.13
N ASP A 132 12.87 -7.65 17.49
CA ASP A 132 12.31 -7.05 18.69
C ASP A 132 10.77 -6.97 18.67
N TRP A 133 10.14 -7.08 17.50
CA TRP A 133 8.68 -7.06 17.37
C TRP A 133 8.04 -8.41 17.67
N ALA A 134 8.82 -9.48 17.86
CA ALA A 134 8.31 -10.82 18.17
C ALA A 134 7.49 -10.89 19.47
N SER A 135 7.69 -9.94 20.39
CA SER A 135 6.98 -9.88 21.68
C SER A 135 5.82 -8.89 21.71
N ASP A 136 5.52 -8.20 20.61
CA ASP A 136 4.48 -7.18 20.53
C ASP A 136 3.31 -7.65 19.65
N ASP A 137 2.33 -8.28 20.29
CA ASP A 137 1.11 -8.83 19.64
C ASP A 137 0.26 -7.76 18.93
N HIS A 138 0.50 -6.47 19.21
CA HIS A 138 -0.18 -5.37 18.52
C HIS A 138 0.50 -5.00 17.19
N ARG A 139 1.78 -5.34 17.01
CA ARG A 139 2.53 -5.08 15.78
C ARG A 139 2.50 -6.26 14.82
N LEU A 140 2.59 -7.47 15.35
CA LEU A 140 2.63 -8.72 14.59
C LEU A 140 1.79 -9.79 15.26
N GLY A 141 1.12 -10.64 14.48
CA GLY A 141 0.28 -11.72 14.98
C GLY A 141 -1.17 -11.62 14.53
N GLU A 142 -2.06 -12.35 15.20
CA GLU A 142 -3.43 -12.57 14.72
C GLU A 142 -4.35 -11.34 14.79
N ASN A 143 -3.97 -10.32 15.58
CA ASN A 143 -4.76 -9.11 15.79
C ASN A 143 -4.18 -7.86 15.10
N ALA A 144 -3.03 -7.96 14.42
CA ALA A 144 -2.39 -6.82 13.77
C ALA A 144 -3.25 -6.30 12.61
N MET A 145 -3.44 -4.97 12.52
CA MET A 145 -4.49 -4.35 11.69
C MET A 145 -4.04 -3.82 10.31
N ALA A 146 -2.75 -3.73 10.00
CA ALA A 146 -2.32 -3.17 8.71
C ALA A 146 -1.05 -3.87 8.18
N PHE A 147 -1.23 -4.71 7.16
CA PHE A 147 -0.14 -5.50 6.58
C PHE A 147 0.34 -5.02 5.20
N ALA A 148 -0.36 -4.07 4.56
CA ALA A 148 0.13 -3.44 3.33
C ALA A 148 1.49 -2.74 3.58
N ASP A 149 1.64 -2.09 4.74
CA ASP A 149 2.88 -1.43 5.17
C ASP A 149 4.08 -2.39 5.28
N PHE A 150 3.82 -3.69 5.47
CA PHE A 150 4.85 -4.72 5.58
C PHE A 150 5.11 -5.45 4.26
N LEU A 151 4.28 -5.23 3.24
CA LEU A 151 4.48 -5.79 1.91
C LEU A 151 5.87 -5.44 1.34
N PRO A 152 6.38 -4.18 1.45
CA PRO A 152 7.73 -3.84 1.01
C PRO A 152 8.82 -4.71 1.66
N VAL A 153 8.70 -4.98 2.96
CA VAL A 153 9.68 -5.81 3.70
C VAL A 153 9.74 -7.23 3.14
N ALA A 154 8.57 -7.83 2.89
CA ALA A 154 8.50 -9.17 2.28
C ALA A 154 8.97 -9.18 0.83
N MET A 155 8.67 -8.13 0.05
CA MET A 155 9.14 -8.01 -1.34
C MET A 155 10.65 -7.83 -1.45
N GLY A 156 11.27 -7.12 -0.49
CA GLY A 156 12.72 -6.92 -0.44
C GLY A 156 13.52 -8.17 -0.08
N ALA A 157 12.90 -9.19 0.50
CA ALA A 157 13.59 -10.43 0.84
C ALA A 157 13.95 -11.24 -0.42
N THR A 158 15.22 -11.10 -0.85
CA THR A 158 15.77 -11.76 -2.05
C THR A 158 16.53 -13.07 -1.77
N ASP A 159 16.93 -13.34 -0.52
CA ASP A 159 17.67 -14.54 -0.16
C ASP A 159 17.20 -15.13 1.20
N PRO A 160 16.43 -16.24 1.21
CA PRO A 160 15.89 -16.91 0.04
C PRO A 160 14.77 -16.09 -0.63
N PRO A 161 14.56 -16.20 -1.95
CA PRO A 161 13.44 -15.55 -2.61
C PRO A 161 12.11 -16.16 -2.13
N ASN A 162 11.10 -15.31 -1.95
CA ASN A 162 9.75 -15.73 -1.60
C ASN A 162 8.76 -15.46 -2.74
N LEU A 163 7.50 -15.85 -2.56
CA LEU A 163 6.45 -15.65 -3.55
C LEU A 163 6.21 -14.16 -3.82
N VAL A 164 6.17 -13.33 -2.79
CA VAL A 164 5.81 -11.90 -2.85
C VAL A 164 6.83 -11.11 -3.67
N SER A 165 8.13 -11.43 -3.56
CA SER A 165 9.19 -10.77 -4.32
C SER A 165 9.15 -11.05 -5.84
N ARG A 166 8.29 -11.96 -6.29
CA ARG A 166 8.00 -12.24 -7.72
C ARG A 166 6.76 -11.53 -8.25
N LEU A 167 6.01 -10.82 -7.42
CA LEU A 167 4.74 -10.19 -7.79
C LEU A 167 4.94 -8.73 -8.21
N ALA A 168 4.01 -8.25 -9.04
CA ALA A 168 3.64 -6.83 -9.08
C ALA A 168 2.29 -6.68 -8.39
N VAL A 169 2.23 -5.89 -7.33
CA VAL A 169 0.98 -5.60 -6.61
C VAL A 169 0.59 -4.16 -6.91
N VAL A 170 -0.55 -3.97 -7.56
CA VAL A 170 -1.14 -2.66 -7.85
C VAL A 170 -2.37 -2.49 -6.98
N ILE A 171 -2.39 -1.43 -6.18
CA ILE A 171 -3.48 -1.09 -5.26
C ILE A 171 -4.08 0.22 -5.76
N VAL A 172 -5.28 0.16 -6.34
CA VAL A 172 -6.03 1.36 -6.71
C VAL A 172 -6.67 1.92 -5.44
N ASP A 173 -6.23 3.10 -5.01
CA ASP A 173 -6.80 3.80 -3.86
C ASP A 173 -8.04 4.57 -4.31
N SER A 174 -9.22 4.06 -3.95
CA SER A 174 -10.50 4.69 -4.27
C SER A 174 -10.72 6.05 -3.59
N THR A 175 -9.95 6.36 -2.55
CA THR A 175 -10.06 7.61 -1.79
C THR A 175 -9.23 8.72 -2.43
N GLN A 176 -8.03 8.38 -2.92
CA GLN A 176 -7.09 9.33 -3.51
C GLN A 176 -7.20 9.41 -5.03
N GLY A 177 -7.79 8.40 -5.68
CA GLY A 177 -7.81 8.30 -7.15
C GLY A 177 -6.42 8.05 -7.76
N SER A 178 -5.49 7.54 -6.95
CA SER A 178 -4.14 7.12 -7.33
C SER A 178 -4.02 5.60 -7.29
N ALA A 179 -2.89 5.07 -7.74
CA ALA A 179 -2.53 3.68 -7.56
C ALA A 179 -1.16 3.56 -6.89
N GLU A 180 -1.07 2.77 -5.84
CA GLU A 180 0.20 2.36 -5.24
C GLU A 180 0.67 1.08 -5.92
N VAL A 181 1.93 1.05 -6.32
CA VAL A 181 2.50 -0.07 -7.07
C VAL A 181 3.73 -0.57 -6.33
N TYR A 182 3.73 -1.84 -5.98
CA TYR A 182 4.89 -2.53 -5.42
C TYR A 182 5.39 -3.56 -6.43
N LEU A 183 6.60 -3.35 -6.94
CA LEU A 183 7.22 -4.21 -7.95
C LEU A 183 8.31 -5.04 -7.31
N GLY A 184 8.01 -6.29 -6.97
CA GLY A 184 9.02 -7.20 -6.42
C GLY A 184 10.24 -7.31 -7.35
N PRO A 185 11.46 -7.49 -6.82
CA PRO A 185 12.69 -7.46 -7.61
C PRO A 185 12.71 -8.51 -8.73
N PHE A 186 12.06 -9.66 -8.53
CA PHE A 186 11.94 -10.68 -9.58
C PHE A 186 10.80 -10.41 -10.56
N TYR A 187 9.89 -9.49 -10.23
CA TYR A 187 8.93 -8.91 -11.19
C TYR A 187 9.54 -7.74 -11.97
N ALA A 188 10.34 -6.88 -11.33
CA ALA A 188 10.89 -5.68 -11.94
C ALA A 188 12.09 -5.98 -12.85
N LYS A 189 12.98 -6.89 -12.45
CA LYS A 189 14.24 -7.16 -13.18
C LYS A 189 13.97 -7.67 -14.60
N THR A 190 14.38 -6.87 -15.57
CA THR A 190 14.59 -7.24 -16.98
C THR A 190 16.08 -7.39 -17.29
N GLU A 191 16.96 -7.28 -16.28
CA GLU A 191 18.41 -7.14 -16.46
C GLU A 191 19.14 -8.41 -16.92
N SER A 192 18.52 -9.59 -16.84
CA SER A 192 18.98 -10.72 -17.64
C SER A 192 18.34 -10.61 -19.01
N ASP A 193 19.11 -10.66 -20.10
CA ASP A 193 18.70 -10.67 -21.53
C ASP A 193 17.62 -11.73 -21.91
N VAL A 194 17.00 -12.39 -20.95
CA VAL A 194 15.88 -13.30 -21.09
C VAL A 194 14.59 -12.52 -20.90
N GLU A 195 13.93 -12.18 -22.02
CA GLU A 195 12.54 -11.73 -22.00
C GLU A 195 11.70 -12.74 -21.21
N ARG A 196 10.99 -12.26 -20.19
CA ARG A 196 10.06 -13.11 -19.43
C ARG A 196 8.82 -13.39 -20.27
N PRO A 197 8.31 -14.64 -20.28
CA PRO A 197 7.07 -14.94 -20.95
C PRO A 197 5.95 -14.05 -20.43
N ARG A 198 5.16 -13.48 -21.35
CA ARG A 198 3.99 -12.67 -21.02
C ARG A 198 3.06 -13.36 -20.01
N GLU A 199 2.84 -14.66 -20.18
CA GLU A 199 2.02 -15.49 -19.28
C GLU A 199 2.53 -15.46 -17.83
N GLU A 200 3.84 -15.40 -17.60
CA GLU A 200 4.41 -15.28 -16.26
C GLU A 200 4.15 -13.89 -15.67
N LEU A 201 4.31 -12.83 -16.47
CA LEU A 201 4.06 -11.45 -16.05
C LEU A 201 2.58 -11.21 -15.72
N GLU A 202 1.68 -11.78 -16.52
CA GLU A 202 0.23 -11.75 -16.30
C GLU A 202 -0.15 -12.52 -15.03
N LYS A 203 0.40 -13.72 -14.86
CA LYS A 203 0.15 -14.56 -13.69
C LYS A 203 0.59 -13.86 -12.39
N ASN A 204 1.73 -13.16 -12.44
CA ASN A 204 2.32 -12.51 -11.26
C ASN A 204 1.83 -11.08 -11.02
N LEU A 205 0.95 -10.54 -11.88
CA LEU A 205 0.25 -9.29 -11.60
C LEU A 205 -0.90 -9.53 -10.61
N VAL A 206 -0.93 -8.75 -9.54
CA VAL A 206 -1.96 -8.73 -8.50
C VAL A 206 -2.59 -7.36 -8.46
N LEU A 207 -3.91 -7.31 -8.55
CA LEU A 207 -4.69 -6.08 -8.60
C LEU A 207 -5.66 -6.03 -7.43
N LEU A 208 -5.57 -4.95 -6.66
CA LEU A 208 -6.38 -4.68 -5.48
C LEU A 208 -7.06 -3.33 -5.61
N CYS A 209 -8.20 -3.19 -4.95
CA CYS A 209 -8.84 -1.92 -4.68
C CYS A 209 -8.82 -1.69 -3.18
N TYR A 210 -8.32 -0.54 -2.77
CA TYR A 210 -8.40 -0.07 -1.41
C TYR A 210 -9.59 0.87 -1.26
N THR A 211 -10.43 0.54 -0.29
CA THR A 211 -11.40 1.43 0.34
C THR A 211 -10.98 1.58 1.79
N PRO A 212 -11.35 2.66 2.48
CA PRO A 212 -11.06 2.85 3.89
C PRO A 212 -11.18 1.59 4.75
N GLY A 213 -10.04 1.11 5.28
CA GLY A 213 -9.99 -0.07 6.15
C GLY A 213 -10.30 -1.42 5.49
N HIS A 214 -10.41 -1.50 4.16
CA HIS A 214 -10.79 -2.72 3.48
C HIS A 214 -10.18 -2.87 2.08
N TYR A 215 -9.65 -4.06 1.80
CA TYR A 215 -9.09 -4.42 0.49
C TYR A 215 -10.01 -5.40 -0.23
N LYS A 216 -10.15 -5.20 -1.54
CA LYS A 216 -10.90 -6.08 -2.45
C LYS A 216 -10.01 -6.49 -3.61
N ALA A 217 -10.21 -7.69 -4.15
CA ALA A 217 -9.54 -8.09 -5.38
C ALA A 217 -10.16 -7.36 -6.58
N LEU A 218 -9.35 -6.86 -7.50
CA LEU A 218 -9.84 -6.40 -8.79
C LEU A 218 -9.83 -7.57 -9.78
N VAL A 219 -11.00 -7.79 -10.37
CA VAL A 219 -11.29 -8.88 -11.31
C VAL A 219 -11.92 -8.31 -12.57
N SER A 220 -11.87 -9.07 -13.66
CA SER A 220 -12.59 -8.70 -14.89
C SER A 220 -14.09 -8.55 -14.61
N ASP A 221 -14.73 -7.58 -15.26
CA ASP A 221 -16.18 -7.38 -15.23
C ASP A 221 -16.91 -8.38 -16.14
N ASP A 222 -16.64 -9.67 -15.92
CA ASP A 222 -17.35 -10.78 -16.51
C ASP A 222 -18.10 -11.58 -15.44
N SER A 223 -18.95 -12.49 -15.88
CA SER A 223 -19.74 -13.33 -14.99
C SER A 223 -18.90 -14.26 -14.12
N ALA A 224 -17.69 -14.63 -14.56
CA ALA A 224 -16.78 -15.53 -13.88
C ALA A 224 -15.87 -14.82 -12.85
N CYS A 225 -15.88 -13.48 -12.82
CA CYS A 225 -14.89 -12.69 -12.10
C CYS A 225 -13.46 -13.11 -12.50
N SER A 226 -13.19 -13.24 -13.80
CA SER A 226 -11.90 -13.77 -14.27
C SER A 226 -10.72 -12.91 -13.79
N LYS A 227 -9.53 -13.51 -13.75
CA LYS A 227 -8.30 -12.76 -13.52
C LYS A 227 -8.02 -11.92 -14.78
N PRO A 228 -7.78 -10.60 -14.66
CA PRO A 228 -7.39 -9.78 -15.81
C PRO A 228 -6.07 -10.28 -16.42
N ALA A 229 -6.05 -10.47 -17.74
CA ALA A 229 -4.88 -10.93 -18.49
C ALA A 229 -4.04 -9.74 -18.99
N TRP A 230 -3.46 -9.00 -18.03
CA TRP A 230 -2.59 -7.86 -18.31
C TRP A 230 -1.23 -8.03 -17.65
N THR A 231 -0.22 -7.47 -18.29
CA THR A 231 1.06 -7.18 -17.65
C THR A 231 0.97 -5.84 -16.91
N TYR A 232 1.88 -5.60 -15.96
CA TYR A 232 1.95 -4.29 -15.29
C TYR A 232 2.12 -3.14 -16.28
N ALA A 233 2.97 -3.30 -17.31
CA ALA A 233 3.23 -2.25 -18.30
C ALA A 233 1.97 -1.84 -19.08
N GLU A 234 1.11 -2.81 -19.44
CA GLU A 234 -0.16 -2.54 -20.12
C GLU A 234 -1.15 -1.84 -19.19
N LEU A 235 -1.27 -2.32 -17.95
CA LEU A 235 -2.15 -1.67 -16.96
C LEU A 235 -1.68 -0.25 -16.67
N LYS A 236 -0.38 -0.02 -16.50
CA LYS A 236 0.18 1.30 -16.27
C LYS A 236 -0.14 2.26 -17.41
N CYS A 237 0.05 1.82 -18.66
CA CYS A 237 -0.32 2.61 -19.83
C CYS A 237 -1.81 3.01 -19.80
N LEU A 238 -2.68 2.06 -19.46
CA LEU A 238 -4.12 2.30 -19.35
C LEU A 238 -4.48 3.26 -18.20
N LEU A 239 -3.85 3.11 -17.03
CA LEU A 239 -4.04 4.01 -15.88
C LEU A 239 -3.56 5.44 -16.20
N ASP A 240 -2.39 5.57 -16.83
CA ASP A 240 -1.83 6.85 -17.28
C ASP A 240 -2.78 7.56 -18.27
N GLU A 241 -3.34 6.83 -19.25
CA GLU A 241 -4.34 7.36 -20.20
C GLU A 241 -5.62 7.87 -19.52
N ARG A 242 -5.99 7.33 -18.36
CA ARG A 242 -7.14 7.75 -17.56
C ARG A 242 -6.79 8.79 -16.49
N GLY A 243 -5.53 9.22 -16.44
CA GLY A 243 -5.04 10.20 -15.47
C GLY A 243 -4.98 9.67 -14.04
N VAL A 244 -4.84 8.36 -13.86
CA VAL A 244 -4.58 7.75 -12.56
C VAL A 244 -3.08 7.77 -12.31
N PHE A 245 -2.66 8.47 -11.27
CA PHE A 245 -1.25 8.59 -10.91
C PHE A 245 -0.76 7.32 -10.21
N CYS A 246 0.30 6.69 -10.75
CA CYS A 246 0.92 5.50 -10.16
C CYS A 246 2.16 5.87 -9.32
N ILE A 247 2.20 5.43 -8.07
CA ILE A 247 3.33 5.59 -7.15
C ILE A 247 4.08 4.26 -7.08
N GLU A 248 5.22 4.18 -7.77
CA GLU A 248 6.00 2.94 -7.86
C GLU A 248 7.04 2.82 -6.73
N THR A 249 7.04 1.66 -6.07
CA THR A 249 8.04 1.22 -5.10
C THR A 249 8.72 -0.04 -5.66
N SER A 250 9.99 0.08 -6.03
CA SER A 250 10.81 -1.01 -6.61
C SER A 250 12.13 -1.25 -5.88
N ASP A 251 12.59 -0.27 -5.11
CA ASP A 251 13.81 -0.35 -4.31
C ASP A 251 13.40 -0.63 -2.85
N PHE A 252 13.74 -1.83 -2.37
CA PHE A 252 13.39 -2.31 -1.04
C PHE A 252 14.63 -2.40 -0.12
N ASP A 253 15.53 -1.43 -0.27
CA ASP A 253 16.78 -1.33 0.50
C ASP A 253 16.56 -1.00 1.99
#